data_AF-A0A7Z8KQ38-F1
#
_entry.id   AF-A0A7Z8KQ38-F1
#
_cell.length_a   1.000
_cell.length_b   1.000
_cell.length_c   1.000
_cell.angle_alpha   90.00
_cell.angle_beta   90.00
_cell.angle_gamma   90.00
#
_symmetry.space_group_name_H-M   'P 1'
#
loop_
_entity.id
_entity.type
_entity.pdbx_description
1 polymer ?
#
loop_
_entity_poly.entity_id
_entity_poly.type
_entity_poly.pdbx_seq_one_letter_code
_entity_poly.pdbx_strand_id
1 'polypeptide(L)'
;MSESFRFDLIAEKDGLKTFIRLSYNPDLEDIRDFKSQVTEGQGLYILASDVSESFLLNAHDVGLTVWTRDDMAVRIGRAILADMEGSTKDLQLLDVLSTKKPASSSVDEVAKEAINAIFGTGSSSHVEEKVLEASLASRPPRAPVIPDNKPMEVQYYRPRGAAPSVEPAPEESYVPETFEEPETISEEESFVEAPSAPVNLASEEPIVMSLHSPPVNVSEDRAYSIAAPHIRGANAAVLKFVPFWRYNYSLNVEHHYRSKIIDISGDGSGYVNALNGNPEEVNLQNVQNTVSVPNVEYDVKMPATSEQEATTKLLDDIIDEYTRDLRFDATQGETIISEHKKFKPDASDINLDVELVYVPVWEVKGQRNSVEINASSGEVLRNPVDNDVEFV
;
A
#
# COMPACT_ATOMS: atom_id res chain seq x y z
N MET A 1 -16.82 -26.04 31.10
CA MET A 1 -15.56 -25.37 30.74
C MET A 1 -15.65 -25.03 29.27
N SER A 2 -15.55 -23.75 28.94
CA SER A 2 -15.81 -23.17 27.62
C SER A 2 -14.84 -23.74 26.57
N GLU A 3 -15.37 -24.10 25.39
CA GLU A 3 -14.62 -24.67 24.25
C GLU A 3 -13.63 -23.69 23.59
N SER A 4 -13.64 -22.42 24.02
CA SER A 4 -12.89 -21.29 23.47
C SER A 4 -11.36 -21.33 23.60
N PHE A 5 -10.77 -22.32 24.28
CA PHE A 5 -9.31 -22.42 24.46
C PHE A 5 -8.66 -23.56 23.67
N ARG A 6 -9.44 -24.30 22.87
CA ARG A 6 -8.97 -25.53 22.20
C ARG A 6 -8.66 -25.35 20.72
N PHE A 7 -9.35 -24.41 20.06
CA PHE A 7 -9.26 -24.17 18.62
C PHE A 7 -9.38 -22.68 18.35
N ASP A 8 -8.76 -22.21 17.27
CA ASP A 8 -8.84 -20.80 16.86
C ASP A 8 -10.11 -20.54 16.05
N LEU A 9 -10.52 -21.51 15.22
CA LEU A 9 -11.75 -21.44 14.45
C LEU A 9 -12.40 -22.82 14.29
N ILE A 10 -13.71 -22.84 14.12
CA ILE A 10 -14.47 -24.02 13.72
C ILE A 10 -15.32 -23.64 12.52
N ALA A 11 -15.16 -24.37 11.41
CA ALA A 11 -15.98 -24.23 10.23
C ALA A 11 -16.87 -25.46 10.07
N GLU A 12 -18.08 -25.29 9.55
CA GLU A 12 -19.00 -26.40 9.24
C GLU A 12 -19.53 -26.23 7.82
N LYS A 13 -19.38 -27.26 6.99
CA LYS A 13 -19.93 -27.32 5.63
C LYS A 13 -20.52 -28.70 5.40
N ASP A 14 -21.77 -28.74 4.92
CA ASP A 14 -22.49 -29.99 4.60
C ASP A 14 -22.54 -31.00 5.78
N GLY A 15 -22.60 -30.48 7.02
CA GLY A 15 -22.58 -31.28 8.26
C GLY A 15 -21.21 -31.82 8.67
N LEU A 16 -20.16 -31.50 7.91
CA LEU A 16 -18.77 -31.82 8.26
C LEU A 16 -18.13 -30.64 8.98
N LYS A 17 -17.67 -30.88 10.21
CA LYS A 17 -16.94 -29.90 11.01
C LYS A 17 -15.45 -29.96 10.72
N THR A 18 -14.85 -28.80 10.52
CA THR A 18 -13.42 -28.59 10.39
C THR A 18 -12.94 -27.72 11.54
N PHE A 19 -12.07 -28.27 12.38
CA PHE A 19 -11.42 -27.55 13.47
C PHE A 19 -10.13 -26.96 12.94
N ILE A 20 -9.89 -25.69 13.18
CA ILE A 20 -8.77 -24.95 12.60
C ILE A 20 -7.91 -24.41 13.72
N ARG A 21 -6.60 -24.60 13.57
CA ARG A 21 -5.59 -24.07 14.47
C ARG A 21 -4.48 -23.37 13.69
N LEU A 22 -4.14 -22.16 14.11
CA LEU A 22 -3.07 -21.35 13.56
C LEU A 22 -1.86 -21.39 14.50
N SER A 23 -0.68 -21.69 13.98
CA SER A 23 0.54 -21.73 14.77
C SER A 23 1.68 -20.94 14.12
N TYR A 24 2.37 -20.17 14.97
CA TYR A 24 3.54 -19.37 14.60
C TYR A 24 4.86 -20.07 14.94
N ASN A 25 4.84 -20.98 15.91
CA ASN A 25 6.00 -21.76 16.35
C ASN A 25 5.56 -23.22 16.52
N PRO A 26 5.39 -23.93 15.40
CA PRO A 26 4.81 -25.26 15.40
C PRO A 26 5.79 -26.30 15.95
N ASP A 27 5.32 -27.14 16.85
CA ASP A 27 6.07 -28.29 17.34
C ASP A 27 5.25 -29.60 17.26
N LEU A 28 5.92 -30.73 17.42
CA LEU A 28 5.29 -32.05 17.26
C LEU A 28 4.34 -32.41 18.40
N GLU A 29 4.54 -31.83 19.58
CA GLU A 29 3.67 -32.04 20.74
C GLU A 29 2.33 -31.34 20.48
N ASP A 30 2.39 -30.12 19.94
CA ASP A 30 1.25 -29.28 19.63
C ASP A 30 0.31 -29.89 18.57
N ILE A 31 0.87 -30.52 17.53
CA ILE A 31 0.08 -31.27 16.53
C ILE A 31 -0.67 -32.43 17.19
N ARG A 32 0.01 -33.20 18.04
CA ARG A 32 -0.59 -34.38 18.68
C ARG A 32 -1.68 -33.97 19.66
N ASP A 33 -1.42 -32.91 20.41
CA ASP A 33 -2.38 -32.31 21.33
C ASP A 33 -3.59 -31.79 20.57
N PHE A 34 -3.38 -31.05 19.47
CA PHE A 34 -4.47 -30.60 18.61
C PHE A 34 -5.28 -31.77 18.05
N LYS A 35 -4.61 -32.81 17.54
CA LYS A 35 -5.31 -34.00 17.02
C LYS A 35 -6.14 -34.69 18.09
N SER A 36 -5.62 -34.82 19.31
CA SER A 36 -6.34 -35.46 20.42
C SER A 36 -7.62 -34.72 20.81
N GLN A 37 -7.67 -33.42 20.52
CA GLN A 37 -8.82 -32.56 20.78
C GLN A 37 -9.89 -32.64 19.68
N VAL A 38 -9.51 -33.03 18.46
CA VAL A 38 -10.44 -33.22 17.33
C VAL A 38 -11.14 -34.58 17.44
N THR A 39 -12.30 -34.60 18.09
CA THR A 39 -13.08 -35.84 18.33
C THR A 39 -14.05 -36.19 17.21
N GLU A 40 -14.69 -35.19 16.59
CA GLU A 40 -15.74 -35.38 15.57
C GLU A 40 -15.59 -34.40 14.41
N GLY A 41 -14.70 -34.71 13.46
CA GLY A 41 -14.47 -33.88 12.27
C GLY A 41 -13.05 -33.99 11.73
N GLN A 42 -12.69 -33.03 10.88
CA GLN A 42 -11.34 -32.90 10.32
C GLN A 42 -10.56 -31.80 11.05
N GLY A 43 -9.28 -32.04 11.31
CA GLY A 43 -8.39 -31.01 11.85
C GLY A 43 -7.57 -30.39 10.72
N LEU A 44 -7.60 -29.06 10.64
CA LEU A 44 -6.80 -28.24 9.74
C LEU A 44 -5.81 -27.43 10.59
N TYR A 45 -4.52 -27.58 10.29
CA TYR A 45 -3.44 -26.90 10.98
C TYR A 45 -2.76 -25.93 10.01
N ILE A 46 -2.78 -24.63 10.33
CA ILE A 46 -2.25 -23.56 9.48
C ILE A 46 -0.92 -23.09 10.05
N LEU A 47 0.10 -23.03 9.20
CA LEU A 47 1.45 -22.65 9.58
C LEU A 47 1.75 -21.23 9.10
N ALA A 48 2.07 -20.34 10.04
CA ALA A 48 2.53 -18.98 9.73
C ALA A 48 4.04 -18.89 9.48
N SER A 49 4.79 -19.93 9.84
CA SER A 49 6.25 -20.03 9.68
C SER A 49 6.63 -21.20 8.76
N ASP A 50 7.83 -21.12 8.17
CA ASP A 50 8.41 -22.25 7.44
C ASP A 50 8.73 -23.41 8.39
N VAL A 51 8.42 -24.63 7.96
CA VAL A 51 8.67 -25.86 8.73
C VAL A 51 9.43 -26.88 7.90
N SER A 52 10.07 -27.84 8.57
CA SER A 52 10.73 -28.94 7.90
C SER A 52 9.75 -29.90 7.23
N GLU A 53 10.17 -30.54 6.15
CA GLU A 53 9.37 -31.58 5.48
C GLU A 53 9.03 -32.76 6.42
N SER A 54 9.93 -33.07 7.35
CA SER A 54 9.69 -34.07 8.40
C SER A 54 8.51 -33.72 9.30
N PHE A 55 8.28 -32.44 9.58
CA PHE A 55 7.13 -31.99 10.36
C PHE A 55 5.82 -32.22 9.60
N LEU A 56 5.79 -31.87 8.31
CA LEU A 56 4.62 -32.07 7.44
C LEU A 56 4.24 -33.55 7.33
N LEU A 57 5.24 -34.43 7.18
CA LEU A 57 5.02 -35.88 7.15
C LEU A 57 4.40 -36.38 8.46
N ASN A 58 4.94 -35.95 9.61
CA ASN A 58 4.39 -36.33 10.92
C ASN A 58 2.95 -35.84 11.12
N ALA A 59 2.64 -34.61 10.69
CA ALA A 59 1.29 -34.07 10.80
C ALA A 59 0.28 -34.87 9.96
N HIS A 60 0.68 -35.26 8.75
CA HIS A 60 -0.11 -36.10 7.87
C HIS A 60 -0.31 -37.50 8.46
N ASP A 61 0.73 -38.10 9.04
CA ASP A 61 0.65 -39.41 9.71
C ASP A 61 -0.30 -39.41 10.92
N VAL A 62 -0.43 -38.26 11.59
CA VAL A 62 -1.37 -38.03 12.69
C VAL A 62 -2.81 -37.79 12.18
N GLY A 63 -3.01 -37.71 10.86
CA GLY A 63 -4.31 -37.55 10.23
C GLY A 63 -4.84 -36.11 10.32
N LEU A 64 -3.93 -35.13 10.27
CA LEU A 64 -4.25 -33.71 10.16
C LEU A 64 -3.93 -33.20 8.76
N THR A 65 -4.76 -32.29 8.27
CA THR A 65 -4.46 -31.52 7.07
C THR A 65 -3.64 -30.31 7.49
N VAL A 66 -2.50 -30.08 6.83
CA VAL A 66 -1.65 -28.93 7.11
C VAL A 66 -1.65 -28.00 5.92
N TRP A 67 -1.85 -26.71 6.15
CA TRP A 67 -1.64 -25.66 5.16
C TRP A 67 -0.39 -24.88 5.52
N THR A 68 0.58 -24.91 4.60
CA THR A 68 1.71 -23.99 4.64
C THR A 68 1.28 -22.59 4.20
N ARG A 69 2.17 -21.61 4.36
CA ARG A 69 1.95 -20.26 3.84
C ARG A 69 1.62 -20.24 2.35
N ASP A 70 2.30 -21.07 1.56
CA ASP A 70 2.07 -21.17 0.11
C ASP A 70 0.69 -21.79 -0.19
N ASP A 71 0.31 -22.84 0.52
CA ASP A 71 -1.01 -23.45 0.38
C ASP A 71 -2.11 -22.44 0.71
N MET A 72 -1.94 -21.68 1.79
CA MET A 72 -2.87 -20.65 2.21
C MET A 72 -3.00 -19.54 1.16
N ALA A 73 -1.88 -19.06 0.62
CA ALA A 73 -1.88 -18.05 -0.44
C ALA A 73 -2.64 -18.53 -1.69
N VAL A 74 -2.42 -19.78 -2.11
CA VAL A 74 -3.12 -20.38 -3.26
C VAL A 74 -4.63 -20.49 -2.98
N ARG A 75 -5.02 -20.91 -1.78
CA ARG A 75 -6.44 -21.06 -1.41
C ARG A 75 -7.15 -19.72 -1.34
N ILE A 76 -6.51 -18.69 -0.78
CA ILE A 76 -7.02 -17.31 -0.75
C ILE A 76 -7.16 -16.78 -2.18
N GLY A 77 -6.13 -16.93 -3.02
CA GLY A 77 -6.18 -16.51 -4.42
C GLY A 77 -7.34 -17.15 -5.20
N ARG A 78 -7.55 -18.46 -5.01
CA ARG A 78 -8.71 -19.16 -5.61
C ARG A 78 -10.05 -18.67 -5.08
N ALA A 79 -10.14 -18.37 -3.78
CA ALA A 79 -11.35 -17.83 -3.17
C ALA A 79 -11.72 -16.47 -3.76
N ILE A 80 -10.73 -15.57 -3.90
CA ILE A 80 -10.91 -14.24 -4.49
C ILE A 80 -11.34 -14.35 -5.96
N LEU A 81 -10.68 -15.20 -6.75
CA LEU A 81 -11.03 -15.37 -8.17
C LEU A 81 -12.45 -15.89 -8.36
N ALA A 82 -12.87 -16.89 -7.60
CA ALA A 82 -14.22 -17.41 -7.71
C ALA A 82 -15.29 -16.42 -7.24
N ASP A 83 -14.95 -15.52 -6.31
CA ASP A 83 -15.83 -14.41 -5.91
C ASP A 83 -16.01 -13.43 -7.07
N MET A 84 -14.92 -13.05 -7.74
CA MET A 84 -14.97 -12.22 -8.94
C MET A 84 -15.75 -12.86 -10.10
N GLU A 85 -15.68 -14.19 -10.24
CA GLU A 85 -16.38 -14.96 -11.28
C GLU A 85 -17.84 -15.32 -10.91
N GLY A 86 -18.26 -15.07 -9.68
CA GLY A 86 -19.58 -15.45 -9.17
C GLY A 86 -19.77 -16.96 -8.99
N SER A 87 -18.69 -17.74 -8.92
CA SER A 87 -18.65 -19.21 -8.85
C SER A 87 -18.37 -19.75 -7.44
N THR A 88 -18.57 -18.94 -6.40
CA THR A 88 -18.24 -19.27 -4.99
C THR A 88 -18.87 -20.55 -4.44
N LYS A 89 -19.97 -21.02 -5.03
CA LYS A 89 -20.67 -22.25 -4.63
C LYS A 89 -19.89 -23.52 -4.97
N ASP A 90 -19.00 -23.46 -5.96
CA ASP A 90 -18.23 -24.60 -6.46
C ASP A 90 -16.83 -24.72 -5.81
N LEU A 91 -16.53 -23.86 -4.83
CA LEU A 91 -15.23 -23.83 -4.16
C LEU A 91 -15.04 -25.02 -3.20
N GLN A 92 -14.20 -25.95 -3.62
CA GLN A 92 -13.69 -27.06 -2.82
C GLN A 92 -12.33 -26.68 -2.21
N LEU A 93 -12.37 -26.09 -1.02
CA LEU A 93 -11.16 -25.65 -0.31
C LEU A 93 -10.41 -26.78 0.41
N LEU A 94 -11.06 -27.90 0.69
CA LEU A 94 -10.49 -29.00 1.47
C LEU A 94 -10.09 -30.22 0.64
N ASP A 95 -10.43 -30.26 -0.65
CA ASP A 95 -9.90 -31.29 -1.54
C ASP A 95 -8.43 -31.01 -1.84
N VAL A 96 -7.55 -31.85 -1.28
CA VAL A 96 -6.84 -32.90 -2.04
C VAL A 96 -5.92 -33.64 -1.07
N LEU A 97 -6.20 -34.93 -0.86
CA LEU A 97 -5.17 -35.92 -0.56
C LEU A 97 -4.34 -36.13 -1.85
N SER A 98 -3.05 -35.79 -1.77
CA SER A 98 -1.91 -36.30 -2.54
C SER A 98 -2.15 -36.92 -3.93
N THR A 99 -1.58 -36.30 -4.96
CA THR A 99 -0.51 -36.96 -5.75
C THR A 99 0.43 -35.92 -6.36
N LYS A 100 1.59 -35.68 -5.74
CA LYS A 100 2.78 -35.27 -6.50
C LYS A 100 3.13 -36.43 -7.43
N LYS A 101 2.92 -36.26 -8.74
CA LYS A 101 3.50 -37.12 -9.79
C LYS A 101 4.58 -36.31 -10.51
N PRO A 102 5.76 -36.89 -10.81
CA PRO A 102 6.90 -36.11 -11.29
C PRO A 102 6.74 -35.68 -12.77
N ALA A 103 7.48 -34.63 -13.09
CA ALA A 103 7.51 -33.85 -14.33
C ALA A 103 7.48 -34.64 -15.67
N SER A 104 6.78 -34.11 -16.67
CA SER A 104 7.35 -33.75 -17.99
C SER A 104 6.28 -33.39 -19.04
N SER A 105 6.62 -32.37 -19.85
CA SER A 105 6.01 -31.92 -21.11
C SER A 105 4.73 -31.07 -21.05
N SER A 106 4.74 -29.98 -21.83
CA SER A 106 3.64 -29.06 -22.16
C SER A 106 3.32 -27.93 -21.16
N VAL A 107 4.35 -27.17 -20.73
CA VAL A 107 4.14 -25.78 -20.24
C VAL A 107 4.18 -24.78 -21.41
N ASP A 108 4.72 -25.19 -22.55
CA ASP A 108 4.97 -24.34 -23.71
C ASP A 108 3.74 -24.21 -24.65
N GLU A 109 2.73 -25.04 -24.46
CA GLU A 109 1.53 -25.10 -25.33
C GLU A 109 0.42 -24.20 -24.78
N VAL A 110 0.21 -24.22 -23.45
CA VAL A 110 -0.75 -23.34 -22.75
C VAL A 110 -0.31 -21.87 -22.80
N ALA A 111 1.00 -21.61 -22.72
CA ALA A 111 1.55 -20.25 -22.88
C ALA A 111 1.39 -19.71 -24.31
N LYS A 112 1.48 -20.58 -25.34
CA LYS A 112 1.26 -20.19 -26.75
C LYS A 112 -0.21 -19.90 -27.05
N GLU A 113 -1.12 -20.64 -26.43
CA GLU A 113 -2.56 -20.42 -26.58
C GLU A 113 -3.00 -19.10 -25.91
N ALA A 114 -2.45 -18.77 -24.75
CA ALA A 114 -2.71 -17.49 -24.06
C ALA A 114 -2.17 -16.28 -24.83
N ILE A 115 -0.99 -16.38 -25.44
CA ILE A 115 -0.42 -15.29 -26.25
C ILE A 115 -1.22 -15.05 -27.53
N ASN A 116 -1.74 -16.12 -28.16
CA ASN A 116 -2.57 -16.00 -29.37
C ASN A 116 -3.96 -15.41 -29.09
N ALA A 117 -4.49 -15.54 -27.86
CA ALA A 117 -5.74 -14.92 -27.46
C ALA A 117 -5.61 -13.40 -27.22
N ILE A 118 -4.42 -12.92 -26.86
CA ILE A 118 -4.16 -11.50 -26.55
C ILE A 118 -3.79 -10.70 -27.81
N PHE A 119 -3.06 -11.29 -28.75
CA PHE A 119 -2.66 -10.64 -30.01
C PHE A 119 -3.55 -11.09 -31.17
N GLY A 120 -4.76 -10.55 -31.22
CA GLY A 120 -5.75 -10.86 -32.26
C GLY A 120 -5.25 -10.56 -33.68
N THR A 121 -4.86 -11.61 -34.41
CA THR A 121 -4.74 -11.60 -35.87
C THR A 121 -5.47 -12.80 -36.46
N GLY A 122 -6.60 -12.56 -37.13
CA GLY A 122 -7.30 -13.54 -37.97
C GLY A 122 -8.81 -13.64 -37.67
N SER A 123 -9.63 -12.85 -38.38
CA SER A 123 -10.54 -13.35 -39.44
C SER A 123 -11.69 -14.25 -38.93
N SER A 124 -12.88 -13.68 -38.67
CA SER A 124 -14.08 -13.74 -39.55
C SER A 124 -14.50 -15.17 -39.93
N SER A 125 -15.71 -15.65 -39.62
CA SER A 125 -16.96 -15.10 -40.16
C SER A 125 -18.23 -15.62 -39.46
N HIS A 126 -19.30 -14.82 -39.59
CA HIS A 126 -20.71 -15.21 -39.70
C HIS A 126 -21.46 -15.66 -38.43
N VAL A 127 -22.36 -14.81 -37.92
CA VAL A 127 -23.82 -15.03 -37.93
C VAL A 127 -24.51 -13.64 -37.88
N GLU A 128 -25.47 -13.45 -38.77
CA GLU A 128 -26.34 -12.28 -38.89
C GLU A 128 -27.39 -12.26 -37.77
N GLU A 129 -27.76 -11.08 -37.26
CA GLU A 129 -29.19 -10.74 -37.15
C GLU A 129 -29.41 -9.22 -37.17
N LYS A 130 -30.23 -8.79 -38.13
CA LYS A 130 -30.68 -7.41 -38.33
C LYS A 130 -31.90 -7.11 -37.46
N VAL A 131 -32.22 -5.81 -37.43
CA VAL A 131 -33.56 -5.20 -37.30
C VAL A 131 -33.84 -4.56 -35.94
N LEU A 132 -33.46 -3.27 -35.78
CA LEU A 132 -34.40 -2.13 -35.74
C LEU A 132 -33.67 -0.79 -35.46
N GLU A 133 -33.48 -0.01 -36.52
CA GLU A 133 -33.46 1.44 -36.43
C GLU A 133 -34.87 1.96 -36.23
N ALA A 134 -35.11 2.76 -35.19
CA ALA A 134 -35.98 3.94 -35.20
C ALA A 134 -36.05 4.56 -33.80
N SER A 135 -35.32 5.66 -33.58
CA SER A 135 -35.81 6.86 -32.86
C SER A 135 -34.68 7.86 -32.64
N LEU A 136 -34.44 8.66 -33.68
CA LEU A 136 -33.90 10.00 -33.52
C LEU A 136 -35.08 10.92 -33.16
N ALA A 137 -35.10 11.48 -31.94
CA ALA A 137 -35.36 12.90 -31.69
C ALA A 137 -35.53 13.25 -30.20
N SER A 138 -34.99 14.43 -29.87
CA SER A 138 -35.25 15.27 -28.69
C SER A 138 -34.31 15.11 -27.49
N ARG A 139 -33.28 15.97 -27.49
CA ARG A 139 -32.43 16.30 -26.33
C ARG A 139 -32.74 17.75 -25.93
N PRO A 140 -33.15 18.04 -24.67
CA PRO A 140 -33.33 19.41 -24.21
C PRO A 140 -31.99 20.09 -23.89
N PRO A 141 -31.95 21.45 -23.86
CA PRO A 141 -30.70 22.22 -23.84
C PRO A 141 -29.98 22.14 -22.48
N ARG A 142 -28.66 22.07 -22.56
CA ARG A 142 -27.71 22.04 -21.43
C ARG A 142 -27.63 23.42 -20.76
N ALA A 143 -27.76 23.44 -19.44
CA ALA A 143 -27.60 24.63 -18.60
C ALA A 143 -26.14 25.14 -18.61
N PRO A 144 -25.91 26.45 -18.33
CA PRO A 144 -24.62 27.10 -18.46
C PRO A 144 -23.58 26.61 -17.44
N VAL A 145 -22.37 26.42 -17.94
CA VAL A 145 -21.14 26.08 -17.21
C VAL A 145 -20.73 27.27 -16.33
N ILE A 146 -20.60 27.04 -15.03
CA ILE A 146 -19.99 27.95 -14.05
C ILE A 146 -18.46 27.79 -14.18
N PRO A 147 -17.67 28.89 -14.18
CA PRO A 147 -16.26 28.86 -14.54
C PRO A 147 -15.38 28.11 -13.54
N ASP A 148 -14.39 27.43 -14.13
CA ASP A 148 -13.27 26.71 -13.54
C ASP A 148 -12.67 27.33 -12.27
N ASN A 149 -12.52 26.50 -11.25
CA ASN A 149 -11.41 26.64 -10.31
C ASN A 149 -10.12 26.40 -11.09
N LYS A 150 -9.27 27.42 -11.17
CA LYS A 150 -7.93 27.32 -11.75
C LYS A 150 -7.19 26.14 -11.11
N PRO A 151 -6.61 25.22 -11.89
CA PRO A 151 -5.67 24.25 -11.34
C PRO A 151 -4.49 25.00 -10.74
N MET A 152 -4.09 24.58 -9.54
CA MET A 152 -2.92 25.09 -8.84
C MET A 152 -1.70 24.93 -9.76
N GLU A 153 -1.01 26.04 -9.99
CA GLU A 153 0.18 26.09 -10.85
C GLU A 153 1.30 25.28 -10.20
N VAL A 154 1.85 24.32 -10.94
CA VAL A 154 2.95 23.46 -10.46
C VAL A 154 4.17 24.35 -10.20
N GLN A 155 4.50 24.58 -8.94
CA GLN A 155 5.69 25.34 -8.56
C GLN A 155 6.87 24.38 -8.43
N TYR A 156 7.56 24.15 -9.54
CA TYR A 156 8.92 23.64 -9.51
C TYR A 156 9.86 24.78 -9.15
N TYR A 157 10.41 24.76 -7.94
CA TYR A 157 11.47 25.68 -7.57
C TYR A 157 12.83 24.97 -7.64
N ARG A 158 13.61 25.34 -8.65
CA ARG A 158 15.03 24.98 -8.76
C ARG A 158 15.87 26.21 -8.45
N PRO A 159 16.68 26.20 -7.37
CA PRO A 159 17.58 27.30 -7.07
C PRO A 159 18.48 27.60 -8.28
N ARG A 160 18.46 28.86 -8.75
CA ARG A 160 19.22 29.28 -9.94
C ARG A 160 20.70 29.42 -9.58
N GLY A 161 21.44 28.32 -9.65
CA GLY A 161 22.87 28.35 -9.27
C GLY A 161 23.66 27.05 -9.38
N ALA A 162 23.40 26.16 -10.35
CA ALA A 162 24.34 25.08 -10.67
C ALA A 162 24.05 24.48 -12.06
N ALA A 163 24.67 25.02 -13.10
CA ALA A 163 24.86 24.32 -14.36
C ALA A 163 26.36 24.34 -14.69
N PRO A 164 27.05 23.19 -14.77
CA PRO A 164 28.41 23.18 -15.28
C PRO A 164 28.36 23.44 -16.79
N SER A 165 28.94 24.56 -17.22
CA SER A 165 29.20 24.82 -18.63
C SER A 165 30.38 23.95 -19.05
N VAL A 166 30.09 22.88 -19.79
CA VAL A 166 31.14 22.07 -20.44
C VAL A 166 31.55 22.80 -21.72
N GLU A 167 32.67 23.52 -21.67
CA GLU A 167 33.41 23.91 -22.86
C GLU A 167 34.13 22.69 -23.45
N PRO A 168 34.02 22.42 -24.76
CA PRO A 168 34.82 21.39 -25.41
C PRO A 168 36.23 21.93 -25.66
N ALA A 169 37.25 21.28 -25.09
CA ALA A 169 38.65 21.50 -25.44
C ALA A 169 38.96 20.93 -26.84
N PRO A 170 39.81 21.58 -27.65
CA PRO A 170 40.25 21.03 -28.91
C PRO A 170 41.43 20.07 -28.73
N GLU A 171 41.44 19.03 -29.57
CA GLU A 171 42.54 18.09 -29.78
C GLU A 171 43.74 18.78 -30.45
N GLU A 172 44.96 18.50 -29.98
CA GLU A 172 46.22 18.45 -30.74
C GLU A 172 47.29 17.88 -29.78
N SER A 173 47.79 16.66 -29.97
CA SER A 173 48.86 16.21 -30.88
C SER A 173 50.11 15.82 -30.09
N TYR A 174 50.51 14.57 -30.28
CA TYR A 174 51.68 13.87 -29.72
C TYR A 174 53.02 14.47 -30.19
N VAL A 175 53.99 14.61 -29.27
CA VAL A 175 55.41 14.24 -29.51
C VAL A 175 56.08 13.86 -28.17
N PRO A 176 56.90 12.79 -28.09
CA PRO A 176 57.58 12.36 -26.87
C PRO A 176 59.05 12.81 -26.81
N GLU A 177 59.57 13.12 -25.62
CA GLU A 177 61.00 13.03 -25.25
C GLU A 177 61.12 13.20 -23.71
N THR A 178 61.45 12.16 -22.95
CA THR A 178 62.81 11.74 -22.52
C THR A 178 63.35 12.52 -21.30
N PHE A 179 63.27 11.86 -20.15
CA PHE A 179 64.27 11.73 -19.06
C PHE A 179 65.08 12.97 -18.61
N GLU A 180 64.92 13.34 -17.32
CA GLU A 180 65.99 13.37 -16.31
C GLU A 180 65.42 13.75 -14.92
N GLU A 181 65.72 12.95 -13.89
CA GLU A 181 65.70 13.38 -12.47
C GLU A 181 66.80 14.43 -12.26
N PRO A 182 66.63 15.40 -11.35
CA PRO A 182 67.27 15.22 -10.04
C PRO A 182 66.57 15.87 -8.83
N GLU A 183 66.82 15.21 -7.69
CA GLU A 183 67.11 15.71 -6.35
C GLU A 183 66.17 16.69 -5.62
N THR A 184 65.66 16.14 -4.51
CA THR A 184 65.35 16.76 -3.22
C THR A 184 66.28 17.91 -2.78
N ILE A 185 65.70 19.08 -2.55
CA ILE A 185 66.15 20.05 -1.53
C ILE A 185 64.92 20.68 -0.86
N SER A 186 64.93 20.63 0.47
CA SER A 186 64.06 21.30 1.43
C SER A 186 64.34 22.81 1.51
N GLU A 187 63.31 23.65 1.68
CA GLU A 187 63.18 24.66 2.76
C GLU A 187 61.98 25.61 2.56
N GLU A 188 61.16 25.65 3.62
CA GLU A 188 60.47 26.76 4.29
C GLU A 188 60.00 28.05 3.57
N GLU A 189 58.73 28.38 3.90
CA GLU A 189 58.10 29.70 4.06
C GLU A 189 57.91 30.64 2.84
N SER A 190 56.64 30.91 2.48
CA SER A 190 56.08 32.25 2.66
C SER A 190 54.58 32.30 2.34
N PHE A 191 53.88 32.95 3.25
CA PHE A 191 52.48 33.37 3.21
C PHE A 191 52.27 34.35 2.04
N VAL A 192 51.34 34.05 1.12
CA VAL A 192 50.66 35.07 0.32
C VAL A 192 49.17 34.81 0.40
N GLU A 193 48.55 35.54 1.33
CA GLU A 193 47.12 35.70 1.49
C GLU A 193 46.56 36.37 0.22
N ALA A 194 46.00 35.56 -0.67
CA ALA A 194 45.22 36.05 -1.80
C ALA A 194 43.85 36.53 -1.28
N PRO A 195 43.37 37.71 -1.68
CA PRO A 195 42.07 38.19 -1.23
C PRO A 195 40.99 37.26 -1.78
N SER A 196 40.28 36.62 -0.85
CA SER A 196 39.07 35.85 -1.10
C SER A 196 38.09 36.74 -1.87
N ALA A 197 37.79 36.35 -3.10
CA ALA A 197 36.64 36.87 -3.81
C ALA A 197 35.40 36.70 -2.92
N PRO A 198 34.48 37.67 -2.89
CA PRO A 198 33.28 37.55 -2.07
C PRO A 198 32.50 36.34 -2.56
N VAL A 199 32.49 35.29 -1.75
CA VAL A 199 31.51 34.22 -1.85
C VAL A 199 30.16 34.91 -1.76
N ASN A 200 29.44 34.92 -2.89
CA ASN A 200 28.03 35.24 -2.93
C ASN A 200 27.34 34.23 -1.99
N LEU A 201 27.15 34.60 -0.73
CA LEU A 201 26.13 34.00 0.12
C LEU A 201 24.80 34.29 -0.57
N ALA A 202 24.38 33.36 -1.44
CA ALA A 202 23.00 33.28 -1.85
C ALA A 202 22.18 33.23 -0.55
N SER A 203 21.32 34.21 -0.38
CA SER A 203 20.42 34.36 0.77
C SER A 203 19.82 33.02 1.18
N GLU A 204 20.22 32.51 2.36
CA GLU A 204 19.61 31.38 3.06
C GLU A 204 18.24 31.77 3.66
N GLU A 205 17.53 32.72 3.04
CA GLU A 205 16.25 33.17 3.55
C GLU A 205 15.21 32.09 3.26
N PRO A 206 14.48 31.62 4.29
CA PRO A 206 13.46 30.61 4.12
C PRO A 206 12.29 31.15 3.28
N ILE A 207 11.77 30.32 2.39
CA ILE A 207 10.63 30.64 1.54
C ILE A 207 9.36 30.29 2.30
N VAL A 208 8.46 31.25 2.48
CA VAL A 208 7.15 31.01 3.11
C VAL A 208 6.13 30.63 2.03
N MET A 209 5.54 29.45 2.16
CA MET A 209 4.50 28.94 1.25
C MET A 209 3.15 28.89 1.97
N SER A 210 2.07 29.20 1.25
CA SER A 210 0.69 29.02 1.72
C SER A 210 0.23 27.58 1.46
N LEU A 211 0.78 26.64 2.23
CA LEU A 211 0.49 25.21 2.14
C LEU A 211 0.05 24.68 3.51
N HIS A 212 -1.03 23.90 3.53
CA HIS A 212 -1.53 23.27 4.75
C HIS A 212 -0.64 22.08 5.13
N SER A 213 0.34 22.29 6.01
CA SER A 213 1.46 21.37 6.21
C SER A 213 2.06 21.52 7.63
N PRO A 214 2.61 20.46 8.24
CA PRO A 214 3.48 20.61 9.41
C PRO A 214 4.80 21.32 9.04
N PRO A 215 5.54 21.86 10.03
CA PRO A 215 6.82 22.51 9.77
C PRO A 215 7.88 21.52 9.28
N VAL A 216 8.84 22.03 8.50
CA VAL A 216 10.06 21.30 8.12
C VAL A 216 11.07 21.46 9.27
N ASN A 217 11.24 20.42 10.08
CA ASN A 217 12.13 20.41 11.26
C ASN A 217 13.46 19.69 11.00
N VAL A 218 13.53 18.93 9.91
CA VAL A 218 14.71 18.17 9.49
C VAL A 218 15.39 18.93 8.37
N SER A 219 16.64 19.35 8.60
CA SER A 219 17.50 19.91 7.56
C SER A 219 17.98 18.85 6.57
N GLU A 220 18.44 19.27 5.41
CA GLU A 220 18.99 18.38 4.37
C GLU A 220 20.16 17.54 4.92
N ASP A 221 21.13 18.16 5.59
CA ASP A 221 22.27 17.45 6.24
C ASP A 221 21.82 16.40 7.25
N ARG A 222 20.75 16.70 7.99
CA ARG A 222 20.17 15.76 8.95
C ARG A 222 19.45 14.62 8.24
N ALA A 223 18.76 14.89 7.13
CA ALA A 223 18.16 13.86 6.29
C ALA A 223 19.23 12.90 5.75
N TYR A 224 20.37 13.41 5.26
CA TYR A 224 21.52 12.57 4.87
C TYR A 224 22.03 11.70 6.02
N SER A 225 22.13 12.27 7.23
CA SER A 225 22.57 11.55 8.42
C SER A 225 21.61 10.42 8.82
N ILE A 226 20.30 10.64 8.68
CA ILE A 226 19.25 9.65 8.93
C ILE A 226 19.25 8.57 7.83
N ALA A 227 19.51 8.94 6.57
CA ALA A 227 19.52 8.02 5.44
C ALA A 227 20.77 7.13 5.39
N ALA A 228 21.91 7.60 5.90
CA ALA A 228 23.21 6.90 5.86
C ALA A 228 23.19 5.40 6.26
N PRO A 229 22.47 4.94 7.31
CA PRO A 229 22.37 3.52 7.63
C PRO A 229 21.55 2.70 6.62
N HIS A 230 20.74 3.34 5.77
CA HIS A 230 19.77 2.68 4.88
C HIS A 230 20.20 2.69 3.40
N ILE A 231 21.04 3.64 2.98
CA ILE A 231 21.52 3.78 1.59
C ILE A 231 23.03 3.93 1.52
N ARG A 232 23.63 3.54 0.39
CA ARG A 232 25.05 3.77 0.10
C ARG A 232 25.22 4.89 -0.92
N GLY A 233 26.19 5.77 -0.66
CA GLY A 233 26.58 6.83 -1.60
C GLY A 233 25.44 7.80 -1.87
N ALA A 234 24.86 8.37 -0.81
CA ALA A 234 23.83 9.39 -0.94
C ALA A 234 24.37 10.57 -1.77
N ASN A 235 23.68 10.91 -2.85
CA ASN A 235 24.16 11.89 -3.84
C ASN A 235 23.20 13.05 -4.09
N ALA A 236 21.93 12.90 -3.72
CA ALA A 236 20.92 13.93 -3.87
C ALA A 236 19.83 13.78 -2.80
N ALA A 237 19.29 14.90 -2.34
CA ALA A 237 18.11 14.96 -1.48
C ALA A 237 17.13 15.96 -2.08
N VAL A 238 15.85 15.59 -2.15
CA VAL A 238 14.79 16.47 -2.66
C VAL A 238 13.67 16.52 -1.63
N LEU A 239 13.20 17.72 -1.31
CA LEU A 239 12.08 17.91 -0.40
C LEU A 239 10.76 17.81 -1.18
N LYS A 240 9.95 16.80 -0.88
CA LYS A 240 8.63 16.62 -1.47
C LYS A 240 7.53 17.00 -0.49
N PHE A 241 6.51 17.69 -0.95
CA PHE A 241 5.27 17.90 -0.23
C PHE A 241 4.21 16.96 -0.79
N VAL A 242 3.90 15.91 -0.04
CA VAL A 242 3.02 14.82 -0.48
C VAL A 242 1.63 15.03 0.10
N PRO A 243 0.57 14.98 -0.73
CA PRO A 243 -0.79 15.19 -0.28
C PRO A 243 -1.36 13.95 0.44
N PHE A 244 -1.99 14.17 1.59
CA PHE A 244 -2.73 13.18 2.37
C PHE A 244 -4.11 13.72 2.73
N TRP A 245 -5.13 12.86 2.68
CA TRP A 245 -6.43 13.10 3.26
C TRP A 245 -6.38 12.75 4.74
N ARG A 246 -6.35 13.76 5.62
CA ARG A 246 -6.58 13.57 7.05
C ARG A 246 -8.08 13.43 7.27
N TYR A 247 -8.49 12.44 8.02
CA TYR A 247 -9.89 12.27 8.36
C TYR A 247 -10.10 12.04 9.85
N ASN A 248 -11.24 12.48 10.34
CA ASN A 248 -11.76 12.17 11.67
C ASN A 248 -13.22 11.75 11.53
N TYR A 249 -13.62 10.68 12.21
CA TYR A 249 -15.00 10.24 12.19
C TYR A 249 -15.53 9.96 13.59
N SER A 250 -16.85 10.09 13.74
CA SER A 250 -17.57 9.62 14.91
C SER A 250 -18.96 9.14 14.47
N LEU A 251 -19.41 8.00 14.99
CA LEU A 251 -20.77 7.51 14.82
C LEU A 251 -21.35 7.03 16.15
N ASN A 252 -22.65 7.19 16.29
CA ASN A 252 -23.42 6.64 17.40
C ASN A 252 -24.85 6.38 16.92
N VAL A 253 -25.15 5.12 16.62
CA VAL A 253 -26.39 4.68 15.99
C VAL A 253 -27.04 3.62 16.84
N GLU A 254 -28.34 3.79 17.07
CA GLU A 254 -29.17 2.82 17.77
C GLU A 254 -30.15 2.20 16.77
N HIS A 255 -30.06 0.88 16.59
CA HIS A 255 -31.04 0.12 15.82
C HIS A 255 -31.99 -0.64 16.73
N HIS A 256 -33.29 -0.41 16.55
CA HIS A 256 -34.32 -1.22 17.19
C HIS A 256 -34.69 -2.42 16.32
N TYR A 257 -34.51 -3.63 16.85
CA TYR A 257 -34.99 -4.85 16.21
C TYR A 257 -35.76 -5.73 17.20
N ARG A 258 -37.07 -5.90 16.94
CA ARG A 258 -38.02 -6.58 17.84
C ARG A 258 -38.00 -5.93 19.23
N SER A 259 -37.57 -6.66 20.26
CA SER A 259 -37.41 -6.18 21.63
C SER A 259 -35.97 -5.89 22.02
N LYS A 260 -35.04 -5.92 21.06
CA LYS A 260 -33.61 -5.70 21.27
C LYS A 260 -33.19 -4.35 20.68
N ILE A 261 -32.25 -3.72 21.36
CA ILE A 261 -31.58 -2.50 20.97
C ILE A 261 -30.16 -2.89 20.59
N ILE A 262 -29.70 -2.43 19.42
CA ILE A 262 -28.37 -2.70 18.89
C ILE A 262 -27.66 -1.36 18.75
N ASP A 263 -26.70 -1.11 19.62
CA ASP A 263 -25.91 0.13 19.63
C ASP A 263 -24.63 -0.06 18.83
N ILE A 264 -24.43 0.75 17.80
CA ILE A 264 -23.23 0.81 16.97
C ILE A 264 -22.62 2.19 17.18
N SER A 265 -21.53 2.25 17.94
CA SER A 265 -20.78 3.47 18.18
C SER A 265 -19.30 3.25 17.96
N GLY A 266 -18.62 4.31 17.54
CA GLY A 266 -17.19 4.32 17.29
C GLY A 266 -16.71 5.70 16.85
N ASP A 267 -15.42 5.93 17.03
CA ASP A 267 -14.73 7.13 16.60
C ASP A 267 -13.30 6.77 16.20
N GLY A 268 -12.72 7.57 15.32
CA GLY A 268 -11.38 7.31 14.81
C GLY A 268 -10.82 8.48 14.01
N SER A 269 -9.52 8.42 13.77
CA SER A 269 -8.81 9.40 12.97
C SER A 269 -7.69 8.73 12.21
N GLY A 270 -7.36 9.22 11.02
CA GLY A 270 -6.27 8.66 10.25
C GLY A 270 -5.86 9.52 9.06
N TYR A 271 -4.95 8.97 8.27
CA TYR A 271 -4.44 9.59 7.05
C TYR A 271 -4.50 8.59 5.91
N VAL A 272 -4.95 9.05 4.75
CA VAL A 272 -4.91 8.30 3.50
C VAL A 272 -4.04 9.07 2.52
N ASN A 273 -3.03 8.43 1.96
CA ASN A 273 -2.18 9.04 0.94
C ASN A 273 -3.03 9.34 -0.31
N ALA A 274 -3.05 10.60 -0.75
CA ALA A 274 -3.88 11.04 -1.86
C ALA A 274 -3.29 10.71 -3.25
N LEU A 275 -2.06 10.16 -3.30
CA LEU A 275 -1.41 9.69 -4.54
C LEU A 275 -1.72 8.23 -4.83
N ASN A 276 -1.75 7.37 -3.79
CA ASN A 276 -1.90 5.92 -3.96
C ASN A 276 -3.15 5.34 -3.25
N GLY A 277 -3.85 6.11 -2.41
CA GLY A 277 -5.05 5.69 -1.72
C GLY A 277 -4.83 4.73 -0.55
N ASN A 278 -3.58 4.53 -0.12
CA ASN A 278 -3.23 3.66 1.00
C ASN A 278 -3.37 4.40 2.35
N PRO A 279 -3.90 3.75 3.39
CA PRO A 279 -3.86 4.29 4.74
C PRO A 279 -2.42 4.31 5.25
N GLU A 280 -2.03 5.38 5.94
CA GLU A 280 -0.68 5.53 6.51
C GLU A 280 -0.77 6.01 7.96
N GLU A 281 0.03 5.41 8.84
CA GLU A 281 0.15 5.82 10.23
C GLU A 281 1.13 6.99 10.32
N VAL A 282 0.66 8.21 10.04
CA VAL A 282 1.47 9.42 10.14
C VAL A 282 1.10 10.22 11.38
N ASN A 283 2.07 10.50 12.25
CA ASN A 283 1.86 11.40 13.38
C ASN A 283 2.20 12.84 12.95
N LEU A 284 1.20 13.58 12.46
CA LEU A 284 1.37 14.99 12.12
C LEU A 284 1.05 15.88 13.32
N GLN A 285 2.03 16.67 13.73
CA GLN A 285 1.87 17.69 14.76
C GLN A 285 2.03 19.09 14.17
N ASN A 286 1.32 20.05 14.74
CA ASN A 286 1.44 21.48 14.41
C ASN A 286 1.21 21.78 12.92
N VAL A 287 0.19 21.17 12.31
CA VAL A 287 -0.21 21.49 10.94
C VAL A 287 -0.69 22.95 10.88
N GLN A 288 -0.11 23.72 9.97
CA GLN A 288 -0.38 25.14 9.78
C GLN A 288 -0.79 25.42 8.34
N ASN A 289 -1.48 26.54 8.10
CA ASN A 289 -1.86 26.99 6.75
C ASN A 289 -0.68 27.54 5.93
N THR A 290 0.48 27.71 6.57
CA THR A 290 1.70 28.19 5.94
C THR A 290 2.89 27.38 6.45
N VAL A 291 3.85 27.12 5.57
CA VAL A 291 5.09 26.40 5.91
C VAL A 291 6.30 27.22 5.47
N SER A 292 7.32 27.23 6.33
CA SER A 292 8.63 27.83 6.04
C SER A 292 9.54 26.75 5.47
N VAL A 293 9.90 26.88 4.21
CA VAL A 293 10.73 25.91 3.49
C VAL A 293 12.17 26.43 3.42
N PRO A 294 13.18 25.60 3.71
CA PRO A 294 14.56 25.93 3.40
C PRO A 294 14.73 26.30 1.91
N ASN A 295 15.74 27.10 1.57
CA ASN A 295 16.04 27.45 0.17
C ASN A 295 16.70 26.28 -0.58
N VAL A 296 15.96 25.18 -0.70
CA VAL A 296 16.35 23.90 -1.31
C VAL A 296 15.43 23.60 -2.48
N GLU A 297 15.82 22.66 -3.34
CA GLU A 297 14.93 22.13 -4.37
C GLU A 297 13.76 21.41 -3.71
N TYR A 298 12.53 21.82 -4.07
CA TYR A 298 11.32 21.20 -3.56
C TYR A 298 10.32 20.89 -4.67
N ASP A 299 9.49 19.89 -4.43
CA ASP A 299 8.41 19.47 -5.30
C ASP A 299 7.09 19.37 -4.51
N VAL A 300 6.02 19.95 -5.04
CA VAL A 300 4.68 19.89 -4.42
C VAL A 300 3.80 19.00 -5.29
N LYS A 301 3.50 17.80 -4.79
CA LYS A 301 2.73 16.79 -5.52
C LYS A 301 1.24 17.12 -5.47
N MET A 302 0.52 16.92 -6.57
CA MET A 302 -0.93 17.12 -6.61
C MET A 302 -1.66 15.84 -6.18
N PRO A 303 -2.77 15.93 -5.42
CA PRO A 303 -3.55 14.75 -5.06
C PRO A 303 -4.08 14.08 -6.34
N ALA A 304 -3.91 12.77 -6.44
CA ALA A 304 -4.44 11.96 -7.53
C ALA A 304 -5.94 11.68 -7.33
N THR A 305 -6.36 11.53 -6.07
CA THR A 305 -7.75 11.30 -5.66
C THR A 305 -8.40 12.62 -5.25
N SER A 306 -9.69 12.82 -5.59
CA SER A 306 -10.46 13.99 -5.15
C SER A 306 -10.97 13.84 -3.70
N GLU A 307 -11.32 14.97 -3.05
CA GLU A 307 -11.92 14.95 -1.70
C GLU A 307 -13.22 14.12 -1.67
N GLN A 308 -14.07 14.24 -2.69
CA GLN A 308 -15.33 13.49 -2.76
C GLN A 308 -15.11 11.99 -2.91
N GLU A 309 -14.14 11.59 -3.72
CA GLU A 309 -13.78 10.19 -3.92
C GLU A 309 -13.17 9.59 -2.65
N ALA A 310 -12.26 10.31 -2.00
CA ALA A 310 -11.69 9.92 -0.71
C ALA A 310 -12.77 9.80 0.38
N THR A 311 -13.67 10.78 0.47
CA THR A 311 -14.81 10.78 1.40
C THR A 311 -15.72 9.58 1.17
N THR A 312 -16.05 9.29 -0.09
CA THR A 312 -16.90 8.14 -0.44
C THR A 312 -16.24 6.83 -0.03
N LYS A 313 -14.96 6.64 -0.38
CA LYS A 313 -14.20 5.44 -0.01
C LYS A 313 -14.10 5.28 1.51
N LEU A 314 -13.79 6.36 2.23
CA LEU A 314 -13.71 6.35 3.69
C LEU A 314 -15.05 6.01 4.34
N LEU A 315 -16.16 6.56 3.83
CA LEU A 315 -17.49 6.20 4.32
C LEU A 315 -17.78 4.71 4.10
N ASP A 316 -17.49 4.18 2.92
CA ASP A 316 -17.69 2.75 2.63
C ASP A 316 -16.86 1.88 3.57
N ASP A 317 -15.58 2.21 3.77
CA ASP A 317 -14.67 1.50 4.68
C ASP A 317 -15.19 1.53 6.13
N ILE A 318 -15.65 2.69 6.63
CA ILE A 318 -16.20 2.85 7.99
C ILE A 318 -17.54 2.10 8.13
N ILE A 319 -18.42 2.18 7.13
CA ILE A 319 -19.70 1.45 7.16
C ILE A 319 -19.44 -0.05 7.26
N ASP A 320 -18.51 -0.57 6.47
CA ASP A 320 -18.17 -1.99 6.47
C ASP A 320 -17.53 -2.41 7.80
N GLU A 321 -16.61 -1.61 8.36
CA GLU A 321 -15.98 -1.86 9.66
C GLU A 321 -17.02 -1.96 10.80
N TYR A 322 -18.01 -1.07 10.81
CA TYR A 322 -19.03 -1.01 11.86
C TYR A 322 -20.28 -1.83 11.56
N THR A 323 -20.28 -2.60 10.47
CA THR A 323 -21.37 -3.49 10.15
C THR A 323 -21.33 -4.74 11.05
N ARG A 324 -22.43 -5.00 11.77
CA ARG A 324 -22.58 -6.15 12.66
C ARG A 324 -23.56 -7.18 12.12
N ASP A 325 -23.17 -8.45 12.11
CA ASP A 325 -24.08 -9.57 11.84
C ASP A 325 -24.52 -10.20 13.16
N LEU A 326 -25.83 -10.22 13.42
CA LEU A 326 -26.41 -10.72 14.66
C LEU A 326 -27.41 -11.83 14.39
N ARG A 327 -27.27 -12.92 15.14
CA ARG A 327 -28.22 -14.04 15.15
C ARG A 327 -29.27 -13.85 16.24
N PHE A 328 -30.52 -14.05 15.85
CA PHE A 328 -31.68 -14.01 16.73
C PHE A 328 -32.37 -15.38 16.71
N ASP A 329 -32.37 -16.03 17.86
CA ASP A 329 -33.10 -17.28 18.04
C ASP A 329 -34.47 -16.99 18.67
N ALA A 330 -35.52 -17.56 18.11
CA ALA A 330 -36.88 -17.50 18.60
C ALA A 330 -37.44 -18.91 18.75
N THR A 331 -37.94 -19.25 19.93
CA THR A 331 -38.58 -20.54 20.18
C THR A 331 -40.07 -20.42 19.89
N GLN A 332 -40.59 -21.24 18.98
CA GLN A 332 -42.02 -21.36 18.70
C GLN A 332 -42.44 -22.82 18.88
N GLY A 333 -43.10 -23.10 20.01
CA GLY A 333 -43.41 -24.48 20.42
C GLY A 333 -42.14 -25.26 20.77
N GLU A 334 -41.91 -26.40 20.09
CA GLU A 334 -40.71 -27.23 20.24
C GLU A 334 -39.63 -26.91 19.18
N THR A 335 -39.85 -25.91 18.32
CA THR A 335 -38.92 -25.53 17.25
C THR A 335 -38.16 -24.25 17.62
N ILE A 336 -36.85 -24.22 17.36
CA ILE A 336 -36.01 -23.02 17.42
C ILE A 336 -35.83 -22.49 15.99
N ILE A 337 -36.25 -21.26 15.75
CA ILE A 337 -36.02 -20.55 14.50
C ILE A 337 -34.87 -19.58 14.72
N SER A 338 -33.81 -19.76 13.95
CA SER A 338 -32.63 -18.87 13.96
C SER A 338 -32.64 -17.96 12.75
N GLU A 339 -32.59 -16.65 13.00
CA GLU A 339 -32.56 -15.62 11.97
C GLU A 339 -31.26 -14.83 12.06
N HIS A 340 -30.60 -14.61 10.93
CA HIS A 340 -29.41 -13.77 10.83
C HIS A 340 -29.79 -12.41 10.25
N LYS A 341 -29.36 -11.33 10.90
CA LYS A 341 -29.62 -9.97 10.45
C LYS A 341 -28.37 -9.10 10.58
N LYS A 342 -28.01 -8.48 9.46
CA LYS A 342 -26.94 -7.49 9.35
C LYS A 342 -27.47 -6.10 9.72
N PHE A 343 -26.76 -5.40 10.59
CA PHE A 343 -26.99 -4.00 10.96
C PHE A 343 -25.79 -3.19 10.53
N LYS A 344 -26.02 -2.15 9.75
CA LYS A 344 -24.98 -1.26 9.25
C LYS A 344 -25.42 0.19 9.50
N PRO A 345 -24.49 1.09 9.85
CA PRO A 345 -24.79 2.52 9.89
C PRO A 345 -25.09 3.04 8.47
N ASP A 346 -25.97 4.04 8.37
CA ASP A 346 -26.13 4.77 7.13
C ASP A 346 -25.07 5.88 7.02
N ALA A 347 -24.74 6.31 5.80
CA ALA A 347 -23.76 7.38 5.59
C ALA A 347 -24.13 8.69 6.31
N SER A 348 -25.42 8.95 6.53
CA SER A 348 -25.91 10.12 7.28
C SER A 348 -25.68 10.02 8.79
N ASP A 349 -25.44 8.82 9.31
CA ASP A 349 -25.22 8.59 10.73
C ASP A 349 -23.75 8.79 11.15
N ILE A 350 -22.86 8.90 10.16
CA ILE A 350 -21.43 9.05 10.34
C ILE A 350 -21.09 10.53 10.17
N ASN A 351 -20.57 11.15 11.22
CA ASN A 351 -19.95 12.46 11.11
C ASN A 351 -18.50 12.26 10.68
N LEU A 352 -18.19 12.58 9.42
CA LEU A 352 -16.87 12.43 8.82
C LEU A 352 -16.35 13.82 8.39
N ASP A 353 -15.20 14.20 8.93
CA ASP A 353 -14.45 15.40 8.54
C ASP A 353 -13.21 14.97 7.76
N VAL A 354 -13.01 15.52 6.56
CA VAL A 354 -11.89 15.19 5.67
C VAL A 354 -11.21 16.47 5.23
N GLU A 355 -9.89 16.52 5.35
CA GLU A 355 -9.09 17.68 4.94
C GLU A 355 -7.81 17.26 4.21
N LEU A 356 -7.34 18.13 3.31
CA LEU A 356 -6.07 17.91 2.59
C LEU A 356 -4.90 18.48 3.40
N VAL A 357 -3.94 17.62 3.73
CA VAL A 357 -2.70 17.99 4.42
C VAL A 357 -1.51 17.55 3.60
N TYR A 358 -0.54 18.44 3.43
CA TYR A 358 0.71 18.14 2.75
C TYR A 358 1.78 17.74 3.75
N VAL A 359 2.28 16.51 3.65
CA VAL A 359 3.36 16.01 4.49
C VAL A 359 4.70 16.32 3.82
N PRO A 360 5.62 17.05 4.47
CA PRO A 360 6.95 17.27 3.94
C PRO A 360 7.78 16.01 4.14
N VAL A 361 8.39 15.53 3.06
CA VAL A 361 9.15 14.28 3.00
C VAL A 361 10.46 14.54 2.28
N TRP A 362 11.58 14.22 2.92
CA TRP A 362 12.87 14.16 2.25
C TRP A 362 13.00 12.84 1.51
N GLU A 363 13.16 12.89 0.19
CA GLU A 363 13.63 11.76 -0.59
C GLU A 363 15.14 11.87 -0.75
N VAL A 364 15.89 10.98 -0.09
CA VAL A 364 17.34 10.90 -0.23
C VAL A 364 17.68 9.77 -1.19
N LYS A 365 18.28 10.10 -2.34
CA LYS A 365 18.71 9.14 -3.35
C LYS A 365 20.12 8.64 -3.05
N GLY A 366 20.26 7.32 -3.04
CA GLY A 366 21.53 6.61 -3.01
C GLY A 366 21.87 5.98 -4.34
N GLN A 367 22.94 5.20 -4.39
CA GLN A 367 23.42 4.59 -5.64
C GLN A 367 22.46 3.55 -6.24
N ARG A 368 21.62 2.89 -5.42
CA ARG A 368 20.72 1.80 -5.84
C ARG A 368 19.29 1.92 -5.34
N ASN A 369 19.06 2.73 -4.32
CA ASN A 369 17.78 2.89 -3.65
C ASN A 369 17.64 4.32 -3.13
N SER A 370 16.41 4.75 -2.89
CA SER A 370 16.09 5.97 -2.17
C SER A 370 15.50 5.65 -0.80
N VAL A 371 15.55 6.62 0.10
CA VAL A 371 14.90 6.56 1.42
C VAL A 371 14.07 7.82 1.62
N GLU A 372 12.85 7.61 2.08
CA GLU A 372 11.89 8.67 2.36
C GLU A 372 11.83 8.92 3.86
N ILE A 373 11.99 10.18 4.26
CA ILE A 373 12.05 10.60 5.66
C ILE A 373 11.04 11.71 5.86
N ASN A 374 10.13 11.54 6.83
CA ASN A 374 9.22 12.61 7.23
C ASN A 374 10.05 13.80 7.74
N ALA A 375 9.96 14.96 7.06
CA ALA A 375 10.77 16.12 7.38
C ALA A 375 10.28 16.88 8.62
N SER A 376 9.09 16.54 9.14
CA SER A 376 8.54 17.06 10.39
C SER A 376 9.01 16.25 11.60
N SER A 377 8.94 14.91 11.54
CA SER A 377 9.28 14.02 12.66
C SER A 377 10.70 13.46 12.61
N GLY A 378 11.28 13.32 11.42
CA GLY A 378 12.55 12.63 11.17
C GLY A 378 12.43 11.11 11.09
N GLU A 379 11.21 10.57 11.04
CA GLU A 379 10.96 9.13 10.91
C GLU A 379 11.12 8.67 9.47
N VAL A 380 11.75 7.51 9.29
CA VAL A 380 11.87 6.84 7.99
C VAL A 380 10.53 6.19 7.65
N LEU A 381 9.99 6.52 6.48
CA LEU A 381 8.73 5.97 5.99
C LEU A 381 8.94 4.53 5.52
N ARG A 382 7.99 3.65 5.87
CA ARG A 382 8.08 2.21 5.54
C ARG A 382 7.54 1.90 4.16
N ASN A 383 6.52 2.64 3.75
CA ASN A 383 5.89 2.52 2.45
C ASN A 383 6.33 3.72 1.60
N PRO A 384 6.57 3.51 0.29
CA PRO A 384 6.82 4.61 -0.61
C PRO A 384 5.57 5.49 -0.68
N VAL A 385 5.77 6.80 -0.52
CA VAL A 385 4.69 7.77 -0.58
C VAL A 385 4.28 8.11 -2.02
N ASP A 386 5.13 7.80 -2.98
CA ASP A 386 4.88 8.00 -4.41
C ASP A 386 4.92 6.68 -5.18
N ASN A 387 4.15 6.60 -6.26
CA ASN A 387 4.11 5.47 -7.19
C ASN A 387 5.05 5.68 -8.40
N ASP A 388 5.83 6.76 -8.42
CA ASP A 388 6.81 7.02 -9.48
C ASP A 388 7.74 5.81 -9.67
N VAL A 389 7.48 5.03 -10.72
CA VAL A 389 8.34 3.92 -11.14
C VAL A 389 9.58 4.54 -11.79
N GLU A 390 10.64 4.74 -11.00
CA GLU A 390 11.95 5.04 -11.56
C GLU A 390 12.50 3.76 -12.18
N PHE A 391 12.45 3.67 -13.52
CA PHE A 391 13.12 2.59 -14.26
C PHE A 391 14.63 2.72 -14.05
N VAL A 392 15.23 1.72 -13.39
CA VAL A 392 16.68 1.55 -13.19
C VAL A 392 17.32 0.86 -14.38
#